data_AF-A0AAD9NTG5-F1
#
_entry.id   AF-A0AAD9NTG5-F1
#
_cell.length_a   1.000
_cell.length_b   1.000
_cell.length_c   1.000
_cell.angle_alpha   90.00
_cell.angle_beta   90.00
_cell.angle_gamma   90.00
#
_symmetry.space_group_name_H-M   'P 1'
#
loop_
_entity.id
_entity.type
_entity.pdbx_description
1 polymer ?
#
loop_
_entity_poly.entity_id
_entity_poly.type
_entity_poly.pdbx_seq_one_letter_code
_entity_poly.pdbx_strand_id
1 'polypeptide(L)'
;MYVCMYVCMYVCMYVCMYVCMYVCMYVCMYVCMYVCMYVCMYVCMYYVCMYVCMYVCMYVCMYVCMYVCMYVCMYVCMYVCMYVCICMYVCMYVCMYVCIIFIH
;
A
#
# COMPACT_ATOMS: atom_id res chain seq x y z
N MET A 1 47.16 -52.49 -21.90
CA MET A 1 45.91 -52.95 -21.25
C MET A 1 45.80 -52.39 -19.83
N TYR A 2 46.63 -52.82 -18.87
CA TYR A 2 46.56 -52.35 -17.47
C TYR A 2 46.75 -50.83 -17.31
N VAL A 3 47.74 -50.25 -17.98
CA VAL A 3 48.00 -48.79 -17.91
C VAL A 3 46.81 -47.99 -18.45
N CYS A 4 46.23 -48.41 -19.57
CA CYS A 4 45.07 -47.75 -20.17
C CYS A 4 43.85 -47.79 -19.26
N MET A 5 43.59 -48.92 -18.59
CA MET A 5 42.50 -49.07 -17.62
C MET A 5 42.71 -48.17 -16.40
N TYR A 6 43.94 -48.10 -15.89
CA TYR A 6 44.27 -47.28 -14.74
C TYR A 6 44.11 -45.79 -15.04
N VAL A 7 44.59 -45.34 -16.20
CA VAL A 7 44.46 -43.94 -16.63
C VAL A 7 42.98 -43.59 -16.86
N CYS A 8 42.21 -44.46 -17.52
CA CYS A 8 40.78 -44.21 -17.72
C CYS A 8 40.03 -44.08 -16.38
N MET A 9 40.26 -45.01 -15.44
CA MET A 9 39.64 -44.97 -14.11
C MET A 9 40.00 -43.70 -13.35
N TYR A 10 41.27 -43.29 -13.38
CA TYR A 10 41.73 -42.10 -12.67
C TYR A 10 41.13 -40.83 -13.27
N VAL A 11 41.12 -40.71 -14.60
CA VAL A 11 40.56 -39.55 -15.30
C VAL A 11 39.05 -39.47 -15.09
N CYS A 12 38.34 -40.60 -15.23
CA CYS A 12 36.89 -40.64 -14.99
C CYS A 12 36.56 -40.24 -13.54
N MET A 13 37.26 -40.78 -12.54
CA MET A 13 37.05 -40.43 -11.14
C MET A 13 37.34 -38.95 -10.88
N TYR A 14 38.44 -38.43 -11.40
CA TYR A 14 38.81 -37.03 -11.19
C TYR A 14 37.81 -36.09 -11.84
N VAL A 15 37.44 -36.34 -13.11
CA VAL A 15 36.49 -35.51 -13.85
C VAL A 15 35.11 -35.58 -13.20
N CYS A 16 34.62 -36.78 -12.86
CA CYS A 16 33.32 -36.91 -12.19
C CYS A 16 33.31 -36.20 -10.83
N MET A 17 34.34 -36.36 -10.00
CA MET A 17 34.42 -35.69 -8.71
C MET A 17 34.50 -34.17 -8.87
N TYR A 18 35.35 -33.67 -9.77
CA TYR A 18 35.50 -32.24 -9.99
C TYR A 18 34.23 -31.61 -10.53
N VAL A 19 33.63 -32.21 -11.57
CA VAL A 19 32.40 -31.71 -12.19
C VAL A 19 31.23 -31.77 -11.22
N CYS A 20 31.03 -32.89 -10.52
CA CYS A 20 29.95 -33.00 -9.53
C CYS A 20 30.12 -31.97 -8.40
N MET A 21 31.33 -31.83 -7.85
CA MET A 21 31.59 -30.86 -6.78
C MET A 21 31.40 -29.43 -7.26
N TYR A 22 31.97 -29.08 -8.41
CA TYR A 22 31.83 -27.71 -8.94
C TYR A 22 30.38 -27.40 -9.29
N VAL A 23 29.71 -28.27 -10.04
CA VAL A 23 28.32 -28.04 -10.48
C VAL A 23 27.39 -28.00 -9.27
N CYS A 24 27.49 -28.94 -8.33
CA CYS A 24 26.65 -28.91 -7.13
C CYS A 24 26.92 -27.65 -6.29
N MET A 25 28.18 -27.28 -6.05
CA MET A 25 28.49 -26.09 -5.26
C MET A 25 28.04 -24.82 -5.97
N TYR A 26 28.31 -24.67 -7.27
CA TYR A 26 27.90 -23.49 -8.02
C TYR A 26 26.39 -23.40 -8.10
N VAL A 27 25.70 -24.47 -8.51
CA VAL A 27 24.24 -24.46 -8.68
C VAL A 27 23.56 -24.24 -7.34
N CYS A 28 23.97 -24.92 -6.27
CA CYS A 28 23.38 -24.69 -4.94
C CYS A 28 23.64 -23.26 -4.46
N MET A 29 24.87 -22.75 -4.57
CA MET A 29 25.17 -21.39 -4.11
C MET A 29 24.45 -20.34 -4.95
N TYR A 30 24.49 -20.45 -6.28
CA TYR A 30 23.84 -19.49 -7.16
C TYR A 30 22.32 -19.55 -6.99
N VAL A 31 21.71 -20.73 -7.08
CA VAL A 31 20.25 -20.86 -7.00
C VAL A 31 19.76 -20.44 -5.62
N CYS A 32 20.39 -20.88 -4.53
CA CYS A 32 19.97 -20.44 -3.19
C CYS A 32 20.15 -18.94 -3.00
N MET A 33 21.29 -18.36 -3.39
CA MET A 33 21.53 -16.93 -3.24
C MET A 33 20.59 -16.10 -4.13
N TYR A 34 20.43 -16.47 -5.40
CA TYR A 34 19.56 -15.74 -6.32
C TYR A 34 18.11 -15.88 -5.88
N VAL A 35 17.61 -17.09 -5.67
CA VAL A 35 16.19 -17.31 -5.30
C VAL A 35 15.89 -16.66 -3.95
N CYS A 36 16.72 -16.84 -2.93
CA CYS A 36 16.48 -16.21 -1.63
C CYS A 36 16.55 -14.67 -1.74
N MET A 37 17.56 -14.11 -2.40
CA MET A 37 17.68 -12.64 -2.51
C MET A 37 16.58 -12.05 -3.37
N TYR A 38 16.30 -12.61 -4.55
CA TYR A 38 15.26 -12.10 -5.43
C TYR A 38 13.89 -12.28 -4.79
N VAL A 39 13.53 -13.47 -4.31
CA VAL A 39 12.19 -13.69 -3.75
C VAL A 39 12.00 -12.86 -2.49
N CYS A 40 12.95 -12.86 -1.55
CA CYS A 40 12.79 -12.07 -0.33
C CYS A 40 12.77 -10.56 -0.61
N MET A 41 13.67 -10.03 -1.44
CA MET A 41 13.71 -8.59 -1.70
C MET A 41 12.52 -8.14 -2.56
N TYR A 42 12.26 -8.81 -3.68
CA TYR A 42 11.21 -8.38 -4.61
C TYR A 42 9.81 -8.60 -4.04
N VAL A 43 9.55 -9.76 -3.43
CA VAL A 43 8.21 -10.07 -2.90
C VAL A 43 7.97 -9.30 -1.60
N CYS A 44 8.87 -9.37 -0.63
CA CYS A 44 8.60 -8.73 0.67
C CYS A 44 8.70 -7.20 0.60
N MET A 45 9.73 -6.64 -0.03
CA MET A 45 9.90 -5.18 0.00
C MET A 45 9.06 -4.50 -1.07
N TYR A 46 9.03 -5.02 -2.30
CA TYR A 46 8.37 -4.34 -3.40
C TYR A 46 6.86 -4.63 -3.43
N TYR A 47 6.45 -5.88 -3.26
CA TYR A 47 5.03 -6.21 -3.32
C TYR A 47 4.31 -5.91 -2.01
N VAL A 48 4.83 -6.38 -0.88
CA VAL A 48 4.10 -6.20 0.39
C VAL A 48 4.23 -4.76 0.89
N CYS A 49 5.45 -4.25 1.10
CA CYS A 49 5.60 -2.92 1.67
C CYS A 49 5.12 -1.81 0.73
N MET A 50 5.58 -1.76 -0.53
CA MET A 50 5.16 -0.66 -1.41
C MET A 50 3.69 -0.78 -1.82
N TYR A 51 3.23 -1.96 -2.26
CA TYR A 51 1.84 -2.07 -2.74
C TYR A 51 0.85 -1.94 -1.59
N VAL A 52 1.02 -2.67 -0.48
CA VAL A 52 0.06 -2.60 0.63
C VAL A 52 0.11 -1.24 1.30
N CYS A 53 1.30 -0.70 1.63
CA CYS A 53 1.35 0.61 2.28
C CYS A 53 0.88 1.73 1.36
N MET A 54 1.29 1.77 0.08
CA MET A 54 0.84 2.85 -0.82
C MET A 54 -0.65 2.73 -1.11
N TYR A 55 -1.14 1.53 -1.44
CA TYR A 55 -2.54 1.37 -1.81
C TYR A 55 -3.44 1.57 -0.61
N VAL A 56 -3.15 0.96 0.54
CA VAL A 56 -3.96 1.15 1.75
C VAL A 56 -3.88 2.59 2.25
N CYS A 57 -2.70 3.18 2.36
CA CYS A 57 -2.59 4.57 2.83
C CYS A 57 -3.25 5.55 1.84
N MET A 58 -3.01 5.43 0.53
CA MET A 58 -3.64 6.33 -0.45
C MET A 58 -5.16 6.15 -0.47
N TYR A 59 -5.64 4.90 -0.50
CA TYR A 59 -7.07 4.64 -0.61
C TYR A 59 -7.78 5.06 0.68
N VAL A 60 -7.28 4.65 1.85
CA VAL A 60 -7.88 5.01 3.14
C VAL A 60 -7.81 6.52 3.36
N CYS A 61 -6.66 7.16 3.14
CA CYS A 61 -6.56 8.62 3.33
C CYS A 61 -7.46 9.37 2.34
N MET A 62 -7.45 9.02 1.05
CA MET A 62 -8.29 9.72 0.06
C MET A 62 -9.77 9.51 0.34
N TYR A 63 -10.19 8.26 0.59
CA TYR A 63 -11.59 7.95 0.80
C TYR A 63 -12.09 8.55 2.11
N VAL A 64 -11.38 8.36 3.22
CA VAL A 64 -11.77 8.88 4.52
C VAL A 64 -11.75 10.40 4.51
N CYS A 65 -10.69 11.04 4.02
CA CYS A 65 -10.63 12.51 3.96
C CYS A 65 -11.74 13.07 3.06
N MET A 66 -11.95 12.53 1.86
CA MET A 66 -13.00 13.03 0.97
C MET A 66 -14.38 12.84 1.58
N TYR A 67 -14.68 11.65 2.12
CA TYR A 67 -16.00 11.36 2.66
C TYR A 67 -16.28 12.19 3.91
N VAL A 68 -15.33 12.24 4.86
CA VAL A 68 -15.48 13.01 6.10
C VAL A 68 -15.57 14.50 5.78
N CYS A 69 -14.68 15.05 4.94
CA CYS A 69 -14.74 16.47 4.58
C CYS A 69 -16.06 16.81 3.90
N MET A 70 -16.50 16.04 2.91
CA MET A 70 -17.77 16.29 2.21
C MET A 70 -18.95 16.22 3.17
N TYR A 71 -19.01 15.20 4.02
CA TYR A 71 -20.12 15.02 4.95
C TYR A 71 -20.18 16.12 5.99
N VAL A 72 -19.03 16.45 6.59
CA VAL A 72 -18.91 17.52 7.59
C VAL A 72 -19.23 18.87 6.96
N CYS A 73 -18.67 19.20 5.80
CA CYS A 73 -18.97 20.45 5.10
C CYS A 73 -20.47 20.56 4.79
N MET A 74 -21.08 19.52 4.23
CA MET A 74 -22.51 19.52 3.90
C MET A 74 -23.37 19.69 5.16
N TYR A 75 -23.09 18.96 6.24
CA TYR A 75 -23.82 19.08 7.49
C TYR A 75 -23.68 20.49 8.07
N VAL A 76 -22.44 20.98 8.22
CA VAL A 76 -22.18 22.30 8.80
C VAL A 76 -22.84 23.40 7.98
N CYS A 77 -22.72 23.36 6.64
CA CYS A 77 -23.38 24.33 5.76
C CYS A 77 -24.89 24.30 5.94
N MET A 78 -25.52 23.12 5.95
CA MET A 78 -26.97 22.99 6.13
C MET A 78 -27.42 23.54 7.49
N TYR A 79 -26.72 23.21 8.57
CA TYR A 79 -27.03 23.72 9.90
C TYR A 79 -26.88 25.25 9.98
N VAL A 80 -25.78 25.79 9.47
CA VAL A 80 -25.55 27.24 9.47
C VAL A 80 -26.63 27.96 8.65
N CYS A 81 -26.97 27.47 7.46
CA CYS A 81 -28.04 28.04 6.64
C CYS A 81 -29.38 28.04 7.39
N MET A 82 -29.75 26.92 8.03
CA MET A 82 -30.98 26.82 8.81
C MET A 82 -31.02 27.83 9.96
N TYR A 83 -29.94 27.95 10.73
CA TYR A 83 -29.85 28.93 11.82
C TYR A 83 -29.98 30.36 11.30
N VAL A 84 -29.30 30.71 10.21
CA VAL A 84 -29.40 32.05 9.61
C VAL A 84 -30.83 32.34 9.15
N CYS A 85 -31.51 31.38 8.51
CA CYS A 85 -32.90 31.53 8.09
C CYS A 85 -33.85 31.75 9.28
N ILE A 86 -33.67 31.01 10.38
CA ILE A 86 -34.47 31.18 11.60
C ILE A 86 -34.24 32.56 12.21
N CYS A 87 -32.98 33.00 12.32
CA CYS A 87 -32.65 34.33 12.82
C CYS A 87 -33.32 35.43 11.99
N MET A 88 -33.27 35.32 10.65
CA MET A 88 -33.93 36.26 9.73
C MET A 88 -35.45 36.29 9.97
N TYR A 89 -36.08 35.12 10.12
CA TYR A 89 -37.51 35.03 10.40
C TYR A 89 -37.88 35.70 11.73
N VAL A 90 -37.12 35.44 12.79
CA VAL A 90 -37.33 36.05 14.11
C VAL A 90 -37.17 37.57 14.04
N CYS A 91 -36.12 38.07 13.37
CA CYS A 91 -35.91 39.51 13.18
C CYS A 91 -37.10 40.16 12.46
N MET A 92 -37.55 39.56 11.35
CA MET A 92 -38.73 40.06 10.61
C MET A 92 -39.97 40.10 11.50
N TYR A 93 -40.21 39.04 12.29
CA TYR A 93 -41.35 38.95 13.19
C TYR A 93 -41.29 40.03 14.27
N VAL A 94 -40.13 40.23 14.91
CA VAL A 94 -39.94 41.29 15.91
C VAL A 94 -40.15 42.67 15.30
N CYS A 95 -39.58 42.95 14.12
CA CYS A 95 -39.78 44.22 13.42
C CYS A 95 -41.26 44.49 13.14
N MET A 96 -42.00 43.49 12.66
CA MET A 96 -43.44 43.61 12.39
C MET A 96 -44.22 43.94 13.67
N TYR A 97 -43.96 43.21 14.76
CA TYR A 97 -44.63 43.46 16.05
C TYR A 97 -44.34 44.86 16.59
N VAL A 98 -43.08 45.30 16.51
CA VAL A 98 -42.68 46.65 16.92
C VAL A 98 -43.42 47.69 16.07
N CYS A 99 -43.43 47.55 14.74
CA CYS A 99 -44.17 48.46 13.86
C CYS A 99 -45.66 48.53 14.20
N ILE A 100 -46.32 47.39 14.46
CA ILE A 100 -47.73 47.35 14.83
C ILE A 100 -47.99 48.11 16.15
N ILE A 101 -47.12 47.93 17.16
CA ILE A 101 -47.24 48.61 18.46
C ILE A 101 -47.04 50.13 18.33
N PHE A 102 -46.13 50.59 17.47
CA PHE A 102 -45.89 52.03 17.28
C PHE A 102 -46.92 52.72 16.38
N ILE A 103 -47.63 51.97 15.53
CA ILE A 103 -48.70 52.50 14.66
C ILE A 103 -50.05 52.57 15.42
N HIS A 104 -50.20 51.81 16.50
CA HIS A 104 -51.42 51.72 17.30
C HIS A 104 -51.37 52.59 18.57
#